data_AF-A0A1Y1W460-F1
#
_entry.id   AF-A0A1Y1W460-F1
#
_cell.length_a   1.000
_cell.length_b   1.000
_cell.length_c   1.000
_cell.angle_alpha   90.00
_cell.angle_beta   90.00
_cell.angle_gamma   90.00
#
_symmetry.space_group_name_H-M   'P 1'
#
loop_
_entity.id
_entity.type
_entity.pdbx_description
1 polymer ?
#
loop_
_entity_poly.entity_id
_entity_poly.type
_entity_poly.pdbx_seq_one_letter_code
_entity_poly.pdbx_strand_id
1 'polypeptide(L)'
;MSAAKDIADWATNELGFRKKATLVTMRGTEKLSESNIQPLLQGDLSSILAFLARHTVSKHTAQHARHRLTSYHSDSPYAYSDLRKQLNERTCTYMQSQQELDELALQNQNAVQAIESLAEEVKMAQLRIRERRTRVLVRQAMAVHLRRLVSCAEQLIGAEVGLRARAEGARRAIRALAEHALEQRRAMVASVISLLKELQDRHVRLWSEINEMKAKRISRHLNAQAAPNSAPRDFR
;
A
#
# COMPACT_ATOMS: atom_id res chain seq x y z
N MET A 1 32.20 -85.13 -54.87
CA MET A 1 32.68 -84.75 -56.22
C MET A 1 33.96 -83.95 -56.02
N SER A 2 35.06 -84.37 -56.65
CA SER A 2 36.42 -83.96 -56.29
C SER A 2 36.74 -82.57 -56.83
N ALA A 3 37.28 -81.68 -55.98
CA ALA A 3 37.78 -80.35 -56.37
C ALA A 3 38.81 -80.39 -57.51
N ALA A 4 39.46 -81.54 -57.74
CA ALA A 4 40.34 -81.76 -58.88
C ALA A 4 39.58 -81.73 -60.22
N LYS A 5 38.29 -82.12 -60.23
CA LYS A 5 37.43 -82.07 -61.42
C LYS A 5 37.04 -80.64 -61.77
N ASP A 6 36.66 -79.84 -60.77
CA ASP A 6 36.28 -78.45 -60.99
C ASP A 6 37.47 -77.58 -61.43
N ILE A 7 38.69 -77.87 -60.93
CA ILE A 7 39.93 -77.23 -61.36
C ILE A 7 40.31 -77.65 -62.80
N ALA A 8 40.12 -78.92 -63.15
CA ALA A 8 40.37 -79.41 -64.51
C ALA A 8 39.38 -78.82 -65.53
N ASP A 9 38.10 -78.70 -65.16
CA ASP A 9 37.04 -78.13 -65.99
C ASP A 9 37.21 -76.60 -66.15
N TRP A 10 37.70 -75.89 -65.12
CA TRP A 10 38.06 -74.48 -65.23
C TRP A 10 39.30 -74.26 -66.12
N ALA A 11 40.36 -75.05 -65.94
CA ALA A 11 41.59 -74.95 -66.73
C ALA A 11 41.37 -75.27 -68.22
N THR A 12 40.48 -76.21 -68.54
CA THR A 12 40.15 -76.52 -69.94
C THR A 12 39.33 -75.43 -70.61
N ASN A 13 38.45 -74.74 -69.87
CA ASN A 13 37.62 -73.65 -70.40
C ASN A 13 38.36 -72.31 -70.54
N GLU A 14 39.20 -71.94 -69.58
CA GLU A 14 39.88 -70.63 -69.56
C GLU A 14 41.27 -70.64 -70.23
N LEU A 15 42.03 -71.74 -70.15
CA LEU A 15 43.38 -71.84 -70.75
C LEU A 15 43.37 -72.43 -72.16
N GLY A 16 42.20 -72.78 -72.72
CA GLY A 16 42.05 -73.15 -74.12
C GLY A 16 42.65 -74.51 -74.52
N PHE A 17 42.95 -75.40 -73.57
CA PHE A 17 43.39 -76.77 -73.87
C PHE A 17 42.24 -77.58 -74.48
N ARG A 18 42.01 -77.43 -75.79
CA ARG A 18 41.06 -78.26 -76.54
C ARG A 18 41.59 -79.70 -76.66
N LYS A 19 40.66 -80.66 -76.65
CA LYS A 19 40.84 -82.14 -76.71
C LYS A 19 41.72 -82.72 -77.84
N LYS A 20 42.39 -81.91 -78.65
CA LYS A 20 43.34 -82.33 -79.68
C LYS A 20 44.51 -81.34 -79.72
N ALA A 21 45.54 -81.61 -78.93
CA ALA A 21 46.82 -80.91 -79.04
C ALA A 21 47.72 -81.67 -80.03
N THR A 22 48.21 -80.98 -81.06
CA THR A 22 49.21 -81.51 -82.00
C THR A 22 50.59 -81.09 -81.53
N LEU A 23 51.48 -82.05 -81.28
CA LEU A 23 52.89 -81.78 -81.00
C LEU A 23 53.63 -81.75 -82.33
N VAL A 24 54.27 -80.62 -82.65
CA VAL A 24 55.11 -80.49 -83.84
C VAL A 24 56.54 -80.81 -83.42
N THR A 25 57.10 -81.90 -83.94
CA THR A 25 58.52 -82.23 -83.75
C THR A 25 59.26 -82.17 -85.07
N MET A 26 60.59 -82.12 -85.02
CA MET A 26 61.48 -82.03 -86.19
C MET A 26 61.33 -83.19 -87.20
N ARG A 27 60.52 -84.23 -86.91
CA ARG A 27 60.24 -85.37 -87.80
C ARG A 27 58.78 -85.44 -88.29
N GLY A 28 57.92 -84.46 -87.95
CA GLY A 28 56.53 -84.40 -88.40
C GLY A 28 55.54 -84.07 -87.28
N THR A 29 54.27 -83.84 -87.66
CA THR A 29 53.17 -83.50 -86.75
C THR A 29 52.50 -84.76 -86.20
N GLU A 30 52.62 -85.01 -84.90
CA GLU A 30 51.91 -86.10 -84.23
C GLU A 30 50.67 -85.59 -83.51
N LYS A 31 49.53 -86.25 -83.75
CA LYS A 31 48.29 -86.01 -82.99
C LYS A 31 48.39 -86.75 -81.66
N LEU A 32 48.45 -86.01 -80.56
CA LEU A 32 48.41 -86.61 -79.22
C LEU A 32 46.97 -87.03 -78.91
N SER A 33 46.73 -88.32 -78.67
CA SER A 33 45.47 -88.84 -78.13
C SER A 33 45.38 -88.62 -76.62
N GLU A 34 44.16 -88.64 -76.04
CA GLU A 34 43.92 -88.47 -74.59
C GLU A 34 44.82 -89.36 -73.72
N SER A 35 45.15 -90.57 -74.18
CA SER A 35 46.07 -91.51 -73.53
C SER A 35 47.50 -90.99 -73.32
N ASN A 36 47.96 -90.06 -74.17
CA ASN A 36 49.33 -89.55 -74.15
C ASN A 36 49.43 -88.24 -73.36
N ILE A 37 48.30 -87.57 -73.11
CA ILE A 37 48.23 -86.30 -72.38
C ILE A 37 48.06 -86.56 -70.87
N GLN A 38 47.43 -87.67 -70.51
CA GLN A 38 47.11 -88.02 -69.13
C GLN A 38 48.34 -88.18 -68.20
N PRO A 39 49.48 -88.75 -68.65
CA PRO A 39 50.72 -88.79 -67.85
C PRO A 39 51.42 -87.44 -67.76
N LEU A 40 51.26 -86.55 -68.76
CA LEU A 40 51.83 -85.20 -68.76
C LEU A 40 51.09 -84.23 -67.82
N LEU A 41 49.84 -84.54 -67.49
CA LEU A 41 49.02 -83.83 -66.52
C LEU A 41 49.16 -84.39 -65.08
N GLN A 42 49.85 -85.52 -64.88
CA GLN A 42 50.10 -86.10 -63.55
C GLN A 42 51.55 -85.87 -63.11
N GLY A 43 51.75 -84.91 -62.20
CA GLY A 43 53.06 -84.56 -61.65
C GLY A 43 53.16 -83.07 -61.35
N ASP A 44 54.36 -82.49 -61.45
CA ASP A 44 54.65 -81.10 -61.10
C ASP A 44 53.74 -80.07 -61.80
N LEU A 45 53.19 -80.38 -62.98
CA LEU A 45 52.25 -79.49 -63.66
C LEU A 45 50.91 -79.37 -62.92
N SER A 46 50.39 -80.45 -62.33
CA SER A 46 49.14 -80.39 -61.56
C SER A 46 49.34 -79.70 -60.20
N SER A 47 50.52 -79.83 -59.60
CA SER A 47 50.87 -79.10 -58.38
C SER A 47 51.02 -77.60 -58.65
N ILE A 48 51.62 -77.22 -59.78
CA ILE A 48 51.72 -75.82 -60.24
C ILE A 48 50.34 -75.25 -60.57
N LEU A 49 49.47 -75.98 -61.27
CA LEU A 49 48.10 -75.53 -61.55
C LEU A 49 47.26 -75.39 -60.28
N ALA A 50 47.39 -76.33 -59.32
CA ALA A 50 46.72 -76.22 -58.02
C ALA A 50 47.30 -75.09 -57.15
N PHE A 51 48.60 -74.78 -57.29
CA PHE A 51 49.23 -73.63 -56.64
C PHE A 51 48.75 -72.31 -57.25
N LEU A 52 48.69 -72.22 -58.57
CA LEU A 52 48.17 -71.06 -59.30
C LEU A 52 46.69 -70.83 -58.99
N ALA A 53 45.87 -71.88 -58.94
CA ALA A 53 44.45 -71.79 -58.56
C ALA A 53 44.27 -71.31 -57.12
N ARG A 54 45.09 -71.80 -56.17
CA ARG A 54 45.06 -71.29 -54.79
C ARG A 54 45.53 -69.84 -54.71
N HIS A 55 46.55 -69.47 -55.49
CA HIS A 55 47.08 -68.11 -55.54
C HIS A 55 46.09 -67.13 -56.19
N THR A 56 45.35 -67.52 -57.23
CA THR A 56 44.32 -66.67 -57.84
C THR A 56 43.14 -66.47 -56.90
N VAL A 57 42.68 -67.51 -56.20
CA VAL A 57 41.65 -67.39 -55.16
C VAL A 57 42.11 -66.49 -54.01
N SER A 58 43.36 -66.66 -53.54
CA SER A 58 43.96 -65.82 -52.49
C SER A 58 44.13 -64.36 -52.93
N LYS A 59 44.55 -64.13 -54.19
CA LYS A 59 44.63 -62.79 -54.77
C LYS A 59 43.26 -62.13 -54.85
N HIS A 60 42.24 -62.88 -55.27
CA HIS A 60 40.88 -62.37 -55.39
C HIS A 60 40.27 -62.03 -54.01
N THR A 61 40.46 -62.88 -53.00
CA THR A 61 40.01 -62.58 -51.63
C THR A 61 40.76 -61.40 -51.01
N ALA A 62 42.08 -61.29 -51.26
CA ALA A 62 42.85 -60.12 -50.82
C ALA A 62 42.42 -58.82 -51.52
N GLN A 63 42.09 -58.86 -52.81
CA GLN A 63 41.50 -57.73 -53.53
C GLN A 63 40.13 -57.34 -52.97
N HIS A 64 39.28 -58.32 -52.67
CA HIS A 64 37.98 -58.07 -52.06
C HIS A 64 38.11 -57.44 -50.65
N ALA A 65 39.03 -57.94 -49.84
CA ALA A 65 39.34 -57.37 -48.52
C ALA A 65 39.86 -55.93 -48.63
N ARG A 66 40.75 -55.68 -49.60
CA ARG A 66 41.27 -54.35 -49.90
C ARG A 66 40.18 -53.38 -50.34
N HIS A 67 39.24 -53.81 -51.19
CA HIS A 67 38.09 -53.00 -51.59
C HIS A 67 37.18 -52.64 -50.42
N ARG A 68 36.87 -53.60 -49.54
CA ARG A 68 36.09 -53.33 -48.31
C ARG A 68 36.80 -52.34 -47.39
N LEU A 69 38.10 -52.50 -47.18
CA LEU A 69 38.87 -51.57 -46.36
C LEU A 69 38.90 -50.16 -46.97
N THR A 70 39.02 -50.03 -48.29
CA THR A 70 38.96 -48.72 -48.95
C THR A 70 37.59 -48.05 -48.86
N SER A 71 36.48 -48.81 -48.93
CA SER A 71 35.14 -48.22 -48.77
C SER A 71 34.91 -47.73 -47.33
N TYR A 72 35.35 -48.50 -46.33
CA TYR A 72 35.29 -48.04 -44.93
C TYR A 72 36.16 -46.80 -44.70
N HIS A 73 37.33 -46.73 -45.34
CA HIS A 73 38.22 -45.59 -45.19
C HIS A 73 37.72 -44.34 -45.93
N SER A 74 36.99 -44.49 -47.04
CA SER A 74 36.35 -43.38 -47.73
C SER A 74 35.14 -42.81 -46.99
N ASP A 75 34.40 -43.64 -46.25
CA ASP A 75 33.18 -43.22 -45.53
C ASP A 75 33.48 -42.55 -44.18
N SER A 76 34.59 -42.94 -43.53
CA SER A 76 35.04 -42.39 -42.24
C SER A 76 35.20 -40.84 -42.20
N PRO A 77 35.83 -40.17 -43.18
CA PRO A 77 35.97 -38.71 -43.16
C PRO A 77 34.64 -37.96 -43.35
N TYR A 78 33.68 -38.52 -44.08
CA TYR A 78 32.34 -37.92 -44.21
C TYR A 78 31.56 -37.98 -42.90
N ALA A 79 31.57 -39.14 -42.22
CA ALA A 79 30.95 -39.30 -40.90
C ALA A 79 31.57 -38.35 -39.86
N TYR A 80 32.89 -38.15 -39.89
CA TYR A 80 33.57 -37.19 -39.01
C TYR A 80 33.22 -35.74 -39.34
N SER A 81 33.11 -35.39 -40.62
CA SER A 81 32.64 -34.07 -41.10
C SER A 81 31.27 -33.74 -40.53
N ASP A 82 30.32 -34.67 -40.63
CA ASP A 82 28.94 -34.43 -40.25
C ASP A 82 28.79 -34.32 -38.73
N LEU A 83 29.49 -35.17 -37.96
CA LEU A 83 29.58 -35.02 -36.51
C LEU A 83 30.22 -33.69 -36.09
N ARG A 84 31.25 -33.23 -36.80
CA ARG A 84 31.89 -31.94 -36.52
C ARG A 84 30.95 -30.77 -36.83
N LYS A 85 30.15 -30.84 -37.90
CA LYS A 85 29.12 -29.83 -38.20
C LYS A 85 28.04 -29.80 -37.11
N GLN A 86 27.49 -30.96 -36.73
CA GLN A 86 26.51 -31.06 -35.66
C GLN A 86 27.05 -30.56 -34.32
N LEU A 87 28.32 -30.85 -34.01
CA LEU A 87 28.98 -30.32 -32.81
C LEU A 87 29.06 -28.79 -32.86
N ASN A 88 29.54 -28.22 -33.97
CA ASN A 88 29.64 -26.77 -34.13
C ASN A 88 28.28 -26.08 -34.02
N GLU A 89 27.24 -26.63 -34.64
CA GLU A 89 25.87 -26.13 -34.55
C GLU A 89 25.38 -26.13 -33.10
N ARG A 90 25.55 -27.25 -32.39
CA ARG A 90 25.18 -27.35 -30.96
C ARG A 90 25.98 -26.41 -30.07
N THR A 91 27.26 -26.21 -30.35
CA THR A 91 28.08 -25.24 -29.61
C THR A 91 27.59 -23.82 -29.85
N CYS A 92 27.22 -23.48 -31.09
CA CYS A 92 26.65 -22.18 -31.41
C CYS A 92 25.32 -21.94 -30.69
N THR A 93 24.40 -22.91 -30.70
CA THR A 93 23.12 -22.79 -29.98
C THR A 93 23.33 -22.72 -28.47
N TYR A 94 24.25 -23.52 -27.92
CA TYR A 94 24.60 -23.45 -26.49
C TYR A 94 25.12 -22.06 -26.10
N MET A 95 26.00 -21.47 -26.91
CA MET A 95 26.51 -20.12 -26.65
C MET A 95 25.41 -19.06 -26.71
N GLN A 96 24.48 -19.16 -27.67
CA GLN A 96 23.33 -18.25 -27.75
C GLN A 96 22.42 -18.37 -26.53
N SER A 97 22.05 -19.59 -26.13
CA SER A 97 21.25 -19.81 -24.93
C SER A 97 21.95 -19.33 -23.66
N GLN A 98 23.29 -19.44 -23.60
CA GLN A 98 24.06 -18.92 -22.48
C GLN A 98 24.00 -17.39 -22.41
N GLN A 99 24.11 -16.70 -23.56
CA GLN A 99 23.94 -15.25 -23.63
C GLN A 99 22.54 -14.81 -23.21
N GLU A 100 21.49 -15.50 -23.65
CA GLU A 100 20.11 -15.23 -23.24
C GLU A 100 19.93 -15.41 -21.72
N LEU A 101 20.55 -16.42 -21.12
CA LEU A 101 20.54 -16.63 -19.67
C LEU A 101 21.23 -15.48 -18.92
N ASP A 102 22.37 -15.00 -19.42
CA ASP A 102 23.09 -13.88 -18.82
C ASP A 102 22.27 -12.58 -18.91
N GLU A 103 21.61 -12.34 -20.04
CA GLU A 103 20.68 -11.21 -20.21
C GLU A 103 19.48 -11.28 -19.26
N LEU A 104 18.86 -12.46 -19.15
CA LEU A 104 17.75 -12.68 -18.21
C LEU A 104 18.19 -12.54 -16.75
N ALA A 105 19.42 -12.97 -16.42
CA ALA A 105 19.98 -12.79 -15.08
C ALA A 105 20.15 -11.30 -14.76
N LEU A 106 20.66 -10.52 -15.70
CA LEU A 106 20.80 -9.06 -15.55
C LEU A 106 19.43 -8.38 -15.41
N GLN A 107 18.45 -8.75 -16.24
CA GLN A 107 17.08 -8.22 -16.14
C GLN A 107 16.42 -8.55 -14.80
N ASN A 108 16.58 -9.79 -14.32
CA ASN A 108 16.09 -10.19 -13.00
C ASN A 108 16.75 -9.39 -11.87
N GLN A 109 18.07 -9.19 -11.93
CA GLN A 109 18.77 -8.39 -10.93
C GLN A 109 18.27 -6.94 -10.91
N ASN A 110 18.06 -6.33 -12.08
CA ASN A 110 17.50 -4.99 -12.21
C ASN A 110 16.05 -4.93 -11.68
N ALA A 111 15.24 -5.95 -11.95
CA ALA A 111 13.87 -6.04 -11.46
C ALA A 111 13.82 -6.16 -9.92
N VAL A 112 14.71 -6.97 -9.33
CA VAL A 112 14.83 -7.10 -7.87
C VAL A 112 15.20 -5.76 -7.24
N GLN A 113 16.19 -5.05 -7.79
CA GLN A 113 16.57 -3.72 -7.28
C GLN A 113 15.42 -2.71 -7.40
N ALA A 114 14.64 -2.75 -8.49
CA ALA A 114 13.46 -1.90 -8.65
C ALA A 114 12.34 -2.24 -7.66
N ILE A 115 12.15 -3.52 -7.33
CA ILE A 115 11.19 -3.94 -6.30
C ILE A 115 11.62 -3.45 -4.92
N GLU A 116 12.90 -3.56 -4.59
CA GLU A 116 13.44 -3.11 -3.30
C GLU A 116 13.30 -1.58 -3.14
N SER A 117 13.59 -0.81 -4.18
CA SER A 117 13.43 0.65 -4.14
C SER A 117 11.96 1.05 -3.96
N LEU A 118 11.04 0.42 -4.69
CA LEU A 118 9.60 0.63 -4.52
C LEU A 118 9.12 0.21 -3.12
N ALA A 119 9.64 -0.87 -2.55
CA ALA A 119 9.28 -1.30 -1.20
C ALA A 119 9.67 -0.26 -0.14
N GLU A 120 10.85 0.34 -0.26
CA GLU A 120 11.28 1.44 0.62
C GLU A 120 10.44 2.71 0.40
N GLU A 121 10.09 3.05 -0.84
CA GLU A 121 9.18 4.17 -1.11
C GLU A 121 7.80 3.97 -0.48
N VAL A 122 7.23 2.76 -0.59
CA VAL A 122 5.95 2.40 0.03
C VAL A 122 6.03 2.51 1.55
N LYS A 123 7.11 2.01 2.16
CA LYS A 123 7.35 2.11 3.61
C LYS A 123 7.43 3.57 4.06
N MET A 124 8.16 4.41 3.33
CA MET A 124 8.24 5.85 3.60
C MET A 124 6.91 6.56 3.44
N ALA A 125 6.12 6.21 2.41
CA ALA A 125 4.78 6.73 2.22
C ALA A 125 3.84 6.34 3.39
N GLN A 126 3.90 5.09 3.86
CA GLN A 126 3.14 4.63 5.01
C GLN A 126 3.49 5.38 6.30
N LEU A 127 4.78 5.65 6.54
CA LEU A 127 5.22 6.45 7.68
C LEU A 127 4.65 7.87 7.62
N ARG A 128 4.72 8.53 6.46
CA ARG A 128 4.11 9.87 6.26
C ARG A 128 2.60 9.87 6.49
N ILE A 129 1.90 8.83 6.06
CA ILE A 129 0.45 8.68 6.31
C ILE A 129 0.18 8.56 7.81
N ARG A 130 0.94 7.72 8.52
CA ARG A 130 0.81 7.55 9.98
C ARG A 130 1.05 8.87 10.71
N GLU A 131 2.11 9.60 10.38
CA GLU A 131 2.40 10.91 10.97
C GLU A 131 1.30 11.95 10.68
N ARG A 132 0.78 11.99 9.45
CA ARG A 132 -0.34 12.89 9.14
C ARG A 132 -1.58 12.53 9.96
N ARG A 133 -1.88 11.24 10.09
CA ARG A 133 -3.02 10.76 10.88
C ARG A 133 -2.89 11.14 12.35
N THR A 134 -1.71 10.96 12.96
CA THR A 134 -1.49 11.36 14.37
C THR A 134 -1.64 12.86 14.55
N ARG A 135 -1.08 13.69 13.66
CA ARG A 135 -1.26 15.15 13.69
C ARG A 135 -2.73 15.57 13.61
N VAL A 136 -3.52 14.91 12.75
CA VAL A 136 -4.96 15.18 12.63
C VAL A 136 -5.69 14.81 13.92
N LEU A 137 -5.41 13.65 14.50
CA LEU A 137 -6.04 13.21 15.75
C LEU A 137 -5.72 14.16 16.91
N VAL A 138 -4.48 14.63 17.03
CA VAL A 138 -4.08 15.61 18.05
C VAL A 138 -4.87 16.91 17.87
N ARG A 139 -4.99 17.43 16.64
CA ARG A 139 -5.78 18.63 16.35
C ARG A 139 -7.26 18.44 16.69
N GLN A 140 -7.83 17.29 16.38
CA GLN A 140 -9.22 16.97 16.71
C GLN A 140 -9.44 16.91 18.23
N ALA A 141 -8.55 16.23 18.97
CA ALA A 141 -8.62 16.17 20.42
C ALA A 141 -8.52 17.57 21.05
N MET A 142 -7.60 18.41 20.57
CA MET A 142 -7.45 19.79 21.04
C MET A 142 -8.68 20.64 20.70
N ALA A 143 -9.26 20.49 19.51
CA ALA A 143 -10.49 21.18 19.14
C ALA A 143 -11.68 20.79 20.04
N VAL A 144 -11.81 19.50 20.40
CA VAL A 144 -12.84 19.05 21.34
C VAL A 144 -12.62 19.65 22.72
N HIS A 145 -11.38 19.67 23.20
CA HIS A 145 -11.05 20.27 24.49
C HIS A 145 -11.37 21.77 24.51
N LEU A 146 -10.99 22.51 23.47
CA LEU A 146 -11.30 23.93 23.34
C LEU A 146 -12.80 24.20 23.30
N ARG A 147 -13.59 23.39 22.58
CA ARG A 147 -15.07 23.53 22.59
C ARG A 147 -15.66 23.35 23.98
N ARG A 148 -15.15 22.39 24.76
CA ARG A 148 -15.59 22.20 26.15
C ARG A 148 -15.25 23.40 27.02
N LEU A 149 -14.03 23.94 26.90
CA LEU A 149 -13.62 25.13 27.64
C LEU A 149 -14.48 26.35 27.27
N VAL A 150 -14.77 26.56 25.99
CA VAL A 150 -15.65 27.65 25.53
C VAL A 150 -17.06 27.48 26.11
N SER A 151 -17.63 26.28 26.05
CA SER A 151 -18.95 26.01 26.63
C SER A 151 -18.98 26.25 28.15
N CYS A 152 -17.94 25.85 28.88
CA CYS A 152 -17.82 26.17 30.31
C CYS A 152 -17.72 27.68 30.56
N ALA A 153 -16.94 28.40 29.74
CA ALA A 153 -16.83 29.86 29.85
C ALA A 153 -18.18 30.56 29.60
N GLU A 154 -18.92 30.13 28.58
CA GLU A 154 -20.27 30.65 28.29
C GLU A 154 -21.24 30.43 29.46
N GLN A 155 -21.20 29.25 30.08
CA GLN A 155 -22.01 28.96 31.27
C GLN A 155 -21.65 29.86 32.46
N LEU A 156 -20.35 30.07 32.71
CA LEU A 156 -19.88 30.96 33.78
C LEU A 156 -20.27 32.41 33.53
N ILE A 157 -20.12 32.90 32.29
CA ILE A 157 -20.56 34.24 31.91
C ILE A 157 -22.08 34.39 32.11
N GLY A 158 -22.87 33.42 31.66
CA GLY A 158 -24.32 33.42 31.88
C GLY A 158 -24.70 33.46 33.37
N ALA A 159 -24.00 32.68 34.20
CA ALA A 159 -24.20 32.67 35.65
C ALA A 159 -23.85 34.02 36.29
N GLU A 160 -22.74 34.65 35.89
CA GLU A 160 -22.37 35.99 36.35
C GLU A 160 -23.43 37.04 36.00
N VAL A 161 -23.90 37.05 34.75
CA VAL A 161 -24.95 37.99 34.30
C VAL A 161 -26.21 37.80 35.14
N GLY A 162 -26.62 36.55 35.39
CA GLY A 162 -27.76 36.24 36.26
C GLY A 162 -27.57 36.67 37.72
N LEU A 163 -26.35 36.58 38.26
CA LEU A 163 -26.03 37.08 39.60
C LEU A 163 -26.07 38.61 39.66
N ARG A 164 -25.52 39.29 38.65
CA ARG A 164 -25.55 40.77 38.56
C ARG A 164 -26.99 41.29 38.48
N ALA A 165 -27.83 40.68 37.64
CA ALA A 165 -29.25 41.05 37.53
C ALA A 165 -29.99 40.90 38.86
N ARG A 166 -29.76 39.81 39.60
CA ARG A 166 -30.33 39.59 40.94
C ARG A 166 -29.84 40.63 41.95
N ALA A 167 -28.55 40.94 41.94
CA ALA A 167 -27.97 41.95 42.82
C ALA A 167 -28.54 43.36 42.54
N GLU A 168 -28.74 43.71 41.28
CA GLU A 168 -29.39 44.97 40.90
C GLU A 168 -30.86 45.02 41.33
N GLY A 169 -31.60 43.92 41.14
CA GLY A 169 -32.99 43.81 41.62
C GLY A 169 -33.08 44.02 43.13
N ALA A 170 -32.20 43.38 43.90
CA ALA A 170 -32.13 43.56 45.35
C ALA A 170 -31.81 45.02 45.73
N ARG A 171 -30.85 45.67 45.04
CA ARG A 171 -30.53 47.09 45.26
C ARG A 171 -31.74 48.00 44.99
N ARG A 172 -32.50 47.75 43.92
CA ARG A 172 -33.71 48.52 43.61
C ARG A 172 -34.79 48.32 44.68
N ALA A 173 -35.00 47.08 45.14
CA ALA A 173 -35.95 46.79 46.21
C ALA A 173 -35.58 47.50 47.52
N ILE A 174 -34.30 47.49 47.91
CA ILE A 174 -33.81 48.20 49.11
C ILE A 174 -34.06 49.71 48.99
N ARG A 175 -33.81 50.31 47.82
CA ARG A 175 -34.08 51.74 47.59
C ARG A 175 -35.57 52.06 47.72
N ALA A 176 -36.44 51.26 47.11
CA ALA A 176 -37.88 51.45 47.21
C ALA A 176 -38.40 51.35 48.65
N LEU A 177 -37.88 50.39 49.43
CA LEU A 177 -38.22 50.27 50.86
C LEU A 177 -37.74 51.48 51.66
N ALA A 178 -36.54 51.98 51.38
CA ALA A 178 -36.00 53.16 52.05
C ALA A 178 -36.79 54.44 51.70
N GLU A 179 -37.18 54.61 50.43
CA GLU A 179 -38.03 55.72 49.98
C GLU A 179 -39.40 55.68 50.66
N HIS A 180 -40.05 54.52 50.68
CA HIS A 180 -41.34 54.34 51.36
C HIS A 180 -41.25 54.64 52.86
N ALA A 181 -40.19 54.19 53.54
CA ALA A 181 -39.98 54.49 54.96
C ALA A 181 -39.77 56.00 55.19
N LEU A 182 -39.04 56.69 54.29
CA LEU A 182 -38.87 58.14 54.35
C LEU A 182 -40.19 58.89 54.12
N GLU A 183 -41.01 58.45 53.17
CA GLU A 183 -42.33 59.01 52.92
C GLU A 183 -43.27 58.82 54.12
N GLN A 184 -43.30 57.62 54.71
CA GLN A 184 -44.04 57.37 55.94
C GLN A 184 -43.59 58.30 57.07
N ARG A 185 -42.27 58.48 57.24
CA ARG A 185 -41.73 59.40 58.25
C ARG A 185 -42.11 60.85 57.96
N ARG A 186 -42.04 61.29 56.70
CA ARG A 186 -42.48 62.64 56.29
C ARG A 186 -43.96 62.86 56.56
N ALA A 187 -44.81 61.88 56.24
CA ALA A 187 -46.24 61.93 56.50
C ALA A 187 -46.54 61.98 58.01
N MET A 188 -45.85 61.19 58.83
CA MET A 188 -45.96 61.26 60.29
C MET A 188 -45.55 62.63 60.84
N VAL A 189 -44.42 63.17 60.39
CA VAL A 189 -43.96 64.50 60.79
C VAL A 189 -44.97 65.57 60.39
N ALA A 190 -45.53 65.50 59.18
CA ALA A 190 -46.56 66.44 58.72
C ALA A 190 -47.82 66.37 59.58
N SER A 191 -48.28 65.18 59.97
CA SER A 191 -49.41 64.97 60.87
C SER A 191 -49.15 65.53 62.28
N VAL A 192 -47.94 65.32 62.82
CA VAL A 192 -47.55 65.93 64.10
C VAL A 192 -47.55 67.45 64.01
N ILE A 193 -47.00 68.02 62.93
CA ILE A 193 -47.01 69.48 62.70
C ILE A 193 -48.44 70.01 62.62
N SER A 194 -49.35 69.34 61.91
CA SER A 194 -50.75 69.79 61.82
C SER A 194 -51.44 69.74 63.19
N LEU A 195 -51.25 68.68 63.97
CA LEU A 195 -51.79 68.59 65.33
C LEU A 195 -51.24 69.68 66.25
N LEU A 196 -49.93 69.95 66.20
CA LEU A 196 -49.32 71.02 66.97
C LEU A 196 -49.89 72.39 66.57
N LYS A 197 -50.13 72.60 65.27
CA LYS A 197 -50.76 73.82 64.77
C LYS A 197 -52.21 73.96 65.23
N GLU A 198 -53.00 72.89 65.19
CA GLU A 198 -54.37 72.88 65.72
C GLU A 198 -54.42 73.16 67.23
N LEU A 199 -53.50 72.57 68.01
CA LEU A 199 -53.36 72.84 69.45
C LEU A 199 -52.97 74.29 69.71
N GLN A 200 -52.04 74.84 68.93
CA GLN A 200 -51.65 76.24 69.01
C GLN A 200 -52.83 77.17 68.70
N ASP A 201 -53.55 76.92 67.59
CA ASP A 201 -54.72 77.70 67.19
C ASP A 201 -55.83 77.64 68.26
N ARG A 202 -56.06 76.46 68.84
CA ARG A 202 -57.01 76.28 69.94
C ARG A 202 -56.58 77.02 71.21
N HIS A 203 -55.29 76.99 71.55
CA HIS A 203 -54.75 77.75 72.68
C HIS A 203 -54.97 79.25 72.48
N VAL A 204 -54.66 79.79 71.30
CA VAL A 204 -54.88 81.21 70.97
C VAL A 204 -56.36 81.59 71.09
N ARG A 205 -57.27 80.73 70.61
CA ARG A 205 -58.73 80.95 70.75
C ARG A 205 -59.15 80.98 72.22
N LEU A 206 -58.80 79.94 73.00
CA LEU A 206 -59.15 79.86 74.41
C LEU A 206 -58.57 81.03 75.21
N TRP A 207 -57.34 81.45 74.90
CA TRP A 207 -56.72 82.59 75.55
C TRP A 207 -57.45 83.90 75.21
N SER A 208 -57.87 84.07 73.96
CA SER A 208 -58.70 85.20 73.53
C SER A 208 -60.06 85.20 74.24
N GLU A 209 -60.73 84.06 74.34
CA GLU A 209 -62.00 83.89 75.06
C GLU A 209 -61.86 84.21 76.57
N ILE A 210 -60.79 83.73 77.21
CA ILE A 210 -60.50 84.04 78.62
C ILE A 210 -60.28 85.54 78.81
N ASN A 211 -59.50 86.17 77.93
CA ASN A 211 -59.25 87.60 77.98
C ASN A 211 -60.53 88.41 77.74
N GLU A 212 -61.39 87.98 76.82
CA GLU A 212 -62.69 88.60 76.59
C GLU A 212 -63.61 88.43 77.81
N MET A 213 -63.63 87.24 78.44
CA MET A 213 -64.38 87.02 79.69
C MET A 213 -63.85 87.87 80.84
N LYS A 214 -62.53 88.00 80.98
CA LYS A 214 -61.90 88.89 81.96
C LYS A 214 -62.27 90.35 81.69
N ALA A 215 -62.20 90.80 80.44
CA ALA A 215 -62.61 92.14 80.04
C ALA A 215 -64.10 92.38 80.37
N LYS A 216 -64.99 91.44 80.02
CA LYS A 216 -66.42 91.49 80.38
C LYS A 216 -66.64 91.53 81.90
N ARG A 217 -65.88 90.78 82.70
CA ARG A 217 -65.95 90.83 84.18
C ARG A 217 -65.48 92.18 84.72
N ILE A 218 -64.38 92.72 84.19
CA ILE A 218 -63.87 94.04 84.58
C ILE A 218 -64.89 95.12 84.23
N SER A 219 -65.47 95.11 83.02
CA SER A 219 -66.54 96.03 82.63
C SER A 219 -67.79 95.91 83.52
N ARG A 220 -68.17 94.70 83.95
CA ARG A 220 -69.27 94.50 84.91
C ARG A 220 -68.94 95.04 86.30
N HIS A 221 -67.70 94.86 86.79
CA HIS A 221 -67.27 95.42 88.07
C HIS A 221 -67.18 96.95 88.03
N LEU A 222 -66.71 97.54 86.93
CA LEU A 222 -66.70 98.98 86.72
C LEU A 222 -68.12 99.55 86.63
N ASN A 223 -69.04 98.86 85.94
CA ASN A 223 -70.46 99.27 85.89
C ASN A 223 -71.18 99.10 87.24
N ALA A 224 -70.80 98.12 88.06
CA ALA A 224 -71.33 97.95 89.42
C ALA A 224 -70.79 99.00 90.41
N GLN A 225 -69.58 99.53 90.19
CA GLN A 225 -69.03 100.67 90.93
C GLN A 225 -69.58 102.02 90.45
N ALA A 226 -70.17 102.08 89.25
CA ALA A 226 -70.79 103.26 88.67
C ALA A 226 -72.30 103.41 88.98
N ALA A 227 -72.90 102.51 89.78
CA ALA A 227 -74.27 102.69 90.28
C ALA A 227 -74.27 103.69 91.47
N PRO A 228 -74.81 104.92 91.32
CA PRO A 228 -74.80 105.89 92.40
C PRO A 228 -75.90 105.59 93.41
N ASN A 229 -75.51 105.62 94.69
CA ASN A 229 -76.40 105.93 95.80
C ASN A 229 -77.09 107.27 95.54
N SER A 230 -78.37 107.26 95.17
CA SER A 230 -79.22 108.45 95.24
C SER A 230 -80.61 108.07 95.74
N ALA A 231 -80.71 107.93 97.05
CA ALA A 231 -81.96 108.18 97.76
C ALA A 231 -82.21 109.71 97.78
N PRO A 232 -83.41 110.21 97.48
CA PRO A 232 -83.82 111.53 97.90
C PRO A 232 -84.65 111.43 99.19
N ARG A 233 -84.13 112.09 100.23
CA ARG A 233 -84.92 112.61 101.33
C ARG A 233 -85.66 113.88 100.87
N ASP A 234 -86.84 114.07 101.46
CA ASP A 234 -87.45 115.34 101.93
C ASP A 234 -88.93 115.46 101.51
N PHE A 235 -89.86 115.37 102.47
CA PHE A 235 -90.45 116.51 103.19
C PHE A 235 -91.31 117.43 102.31
N ARG A 236 -92.54 117.01 101.99
CA ARG A 236 -93.82 117.65 102.34
C ARG A 236 -94.98 116.88 101.74
#